data_AF-A0A7K3YGE3-F1
#
_entry.id   AF-A0A7K3YGE3-F1
#
_cell.length_a   1.000
_cell.length_b   1.000
_cell.length_c   1.000
_cell.angle_alpha   90.00
_cell.angle_beta   90.00
_cell.angle_gamma   90.00
#
_symmetry.space_group_name_H-M   'P 1'
#
loop_
_entity.id
_entity.type
_entity.pdbx_description
1 polymer ?
#
loop_
_entity_poly.entity_id
_entity_poly.type
_entity_poly.pdbx_seq_one_letter_code
_entity_poly.pdbx_strand_id
1 'polypeptide(L)'
;MKQSHIASIALLVCLLIVVMIALGSDAPGSGDEPILVVGDSMNVLVVDARSLSDLTAAGIPAPEELQIPKGIKRYDVVTFNHTALSREIRDGLSLSIHGTAYRAKQHGMGFEQIDDGIDTSEGAITGVEGSDILLTTGENALVGSITFGNETFWIIPVEPRARAEQSVSPLHIIYRSEDVLCPAGPPAPID
;
A
#
# COMPACT_ATOMS: atom_id res chain seq x y z
N MET A 1 -56.25 22.60 -45.28
CA MET A 1 -56.00 24.03 -45.57
C MET A 1 -55.13 24.61 -44.48
N LYS A 2 -54.08 25.34 -44.90
CA LYS A 2 -53.21 26.28 -44.16
C LYS A 2 -52.13 25.72 -43.22
N GLN A 3 -50.93 25.67 -43.79
CA GLN A 3 -49.64 25.96 -43.14
C GLN A 3 -49.70 27.17 -42.21
N SER A 4 -48.97 27.09 -41.09
CA SER A 4 -48.40 28.24 -40.42
C SER A 4 -46.94 27.92 -40.07
N HIS A 5 -46.03 28.51 -40.85
CA HIS A 5 -44.64 28.74 -40.45
C HIS A 5 -44.59 29.94 -39.48
N ILE A 6 -43.41 30.20 -38.89
CA ILE A 6 -43.00 31.24 -37.90
C ILE A 6 -42.81 30.56 -36.52
N ALA A 7 -41.64 30.49 -35.88
CA ALA A 7 -40.39 31.21 -36.07
C ALA A 7 -39.18 30.34 -35.68
N SER A 8 -38.08 30.63 -36.37
CA SER A 8 -36.71 30.22 -36.08
C SER A 8 -36.24 30.73 -34.71
N ILE A 9 -35.66 29.85 -33.88
CA ILE A 9 -34.60 30.24 -32.93
C ILE A 9 -33.46 29.25 -33.13
N ALA A 10 -32.40 29.73 -33.74
CA ALA A 10 -31.11 29.07 -33.81
C ALA A 10 -30.35 29.30 -32.49
N LEU A 11 -29.84 28.22 -31.87
CA LEU A 11 -28.66 28.22 -30.98
C LEU A 11 -28.34 26.73 -30.74
N LEU A 12 -27.33 26.15 -31.40
CA LEU A 12 -25.91 26.18 -31.03
C LEU A 12 -25.50 24.79 -30.51
N VAL A 13 -24.91 24.04 -31.44
CA VAL A 13 -23.77 23.14 -31.31
C VAL A 13 -23.25 22.92 -29.87
N CYS A 14 -23.31 21.68 -29.40
CA CYS A 14 -22.25 21.07 -28.60
C CYS A 14 -22.29 19.55 -28.81
N LEU A 15 -21.66 19.12 -29.90
CA LEU A 15 -21.32 17.72 -30.16
C LEU A 15 -20.10 17.39 -29.29
N LEU A 16 -20.31 16.91 -28.06
CA LEU A 16 -19.22 16.37 -27.24
C LEU A 16 -19.02 14.91 -27.62
N ILE A 17 -18.14 14.69 -28.60
CA ILE A 17 -17.46 13.41 -28.80
C ILE A 17 -16.49 13.26 -27.64
N VAL A 18 -16.87 12.51 -26.60
CA VAL A 18 -15.91 12.06 -25.59
C VAL A 18 -15.18 10.86 -26.21
N VAL A 19 -14.08 11.16 -26.89
CA VAL A 19 -13.10 10.16 -27.31
C VAL A 19 -12.50 9.56 -26.04
N MET A 20 -12.66 8.24 -25.89
CA MET A 20 -11.85 7.41 -25.00
C MET A 20 -10.37 7.66 -25.30
N ILE A 21 -9.67 8.35 -24.41
CA ILE A 21 -8.22 8.19 -24.30
C ILE A 21 -8.03 7.20 -23.15
N ALA A 22 -7.70 5.96 -23.52
CA ALA A 22 -7.00 5.06 -22.62
C ALA A 22 -5.64 5.72 -22.32
N LEU A 23 -5.62 6.58 -21.31
CA LEU A 23 -4.38 6.99 -20.68
C LEU A 23 -3.96 5.81 -19.84
N GLY A 24 -3.01 5.03 -20.36
CA GLY A 24 -2.04 4.39 -19.48
C GLY A 24 -1.54 5.48 -18.55
N SER A 25 -1.86 5.34 -17.27
CA SER A 25 -1.38 6.22 -16.22
C SER A 25 0.11 5.96 -16.04
N ASP A 26 0.92 6.53 -16.92
CA ASP A 26 2.30 6.87 -16.57
C ASP A 26 2.20 8.01 -15.57
N ALA A 27 2.06 7.64 -14.29
CA ALA A 27 2.22 8.55 -13.18
C ALA A 27 3.67 9.09 -13.21
N PRO A 28 3.88 10.41 -13.07
CA PRO A 28 5.21 10.96 -13.00
C PRO A 28 5.82 10.69 -11.62
N GLY A 29 6.68 9.67 -11.53
CA GLY A 29 7.56 9.40 -10.40
C GLY A 29 8.80 8.68 -10.93
N SER A 30 9.98 9.14 -10.53
CA SER A 30 11.29 8.67 -10.99
C SER A 30 11.44 7.15 -10.95
N GLY A 31 12.27 6.60 -11.85
CA GLY A 31 12.56 5.17 -12.01
C GLY A 31 13.31 4.52 -10.85
N ASP A 32 12.74 4.61 -9.65
CA ASP A 32 13.11 3.81 -8.50
C ASP A 32 12.04 2.73 -8.30
N GLU A 33 12.50 1.49 -8.24
CA GLU A 33 11.68 0.32 -8.00
C GLU A 33 11.29 0.27 -6.51
N PRO A 34 10.07 -0.19 -6.15
CA PRO A 34 9.68 -0.34 -4.75
C PRO A 34 10.65 -1.24 -4.01
N ILE A 35 10.95 -0.92 -2.75
CA ILE A 35 11.92 -1.69 -1.95
C ILE A 35 11.41 -3.11 -1.67
N LEU A 36 10.08 -3.26 -1.55
CA LEU A 36 9.39 -4.50 -1.29
C LEU A 36 8.01 -4.46 -1.96
N VAL A 37 7.68 -5.51 -2.72
CA VAL A 37 6.34 -5.82 -3.21
C VAL A 37 5.83 -7.09 -2.54
N VAL A 38 4.61 -7.05 -2.02
CA VAL A 38 3.99 -8.13 -1.25
C VAL A 38 2.73 -8.63 -1.96
N GLY A 39 2.86 -9.76 -2.64
CA GLY A 39 1.78 -10.34 -3.41
C GLY A 39 1.46 -9.55 -4.69
N ASP A 40 0.57 -10.10 -5.51
CA ASP A 40 0.08 -9.45 -6.73
C ASP A 40 -1.08 -8.48 -6.41
N SER A 41 -1.55 -8.52 -5.17
CA SER A 41 -2.65 -7.73 -4.61
C SER A 41 -2.25 -6.35 -4.09
N MET A 42 -0.95 -6.01 -4.12
CA MET A 42 -0.41 -4.73 -3.68
C MET A 42 -0.37 -3.71 -4.83
N ASN A 43 -0.83 -2.49 -4.57
CA ASN A 43 -0.67 -1.35 -5.46
C ASN A 43 0.24 -0.30 -4.82
N VAL A 44 1.29 0.10 -5.52
CA VAL A 44 2.19 1.17 -5.09
C VAL A 44 1.66 2.52 -5.55
N LEU A 45 1.58 3.47 -4.64
CA LEU A 45 1.11 4.83 -4.92
C LEU A 45 2.27 5.84 -4.93
N VAL A 46 3.20 5.68 -4.00
CA VAL A 46 4.40 6.52 -3.88
C VAL A 46 5.58 5.63 -3.57
N VAL A 47 6.68 5.79 -4.32
CA VAL A 47 7.97 5.18 -4.00
C VAL A 47 8.85 6.24 -3.36
N ASP A 48 9.62 5.83 -2.36
CA ASP A 48 10.64 6.65 -1.74
C ASP A 48 10.15 8.01 -1.19
N ALA A 49 8.96 8.02 -0.56
CA ALA A 49 8.45 9.22 0.09
C ALA A 49 9.33 9.62 1.28
N ARG A 50 9.69 10.91 1.37
CA ARG A 50 10.55 11.47 2.42
C ARG A 50 9.86 12.57 3.22
N SER A 51 8.76 13.09 2.71
CA SER A 51 8.08 14.27 3.24
C SER A 51 6.60 14.31 2.89
N LEU A 52 5.83 15.14 3.61
CA LEU A 52 4.43 15.42 3.30
C LEU A 52 4.23 16.03 1.89
N SER A 53 5.24 16.73 1.38
CA SER A 53 5.21 17.30 0.04
C SER A 53 5.17 16.22 -1.03
N ASP A 54 5.88 15.11 -0.83
CA ASP A 54 5.89 13.98 -1.76
C ASP A 54 4.50 13.34 -1.84
N LEU A 55 3.84 13.20 -0.68
CA LEU A 55 2.47 12.66 -0.59
C LEU A 55 1.45 13.59 -1.25
N THR A 56 1.56 14.90 -1.01
CA THR A 56 0.72 15.90 -1.66
C THR A 56 0.90 15.88 -3.18
N ALA A 57 2.15 15.80 -3.65
CA ALA A 57 2.47 15.75 -5.07
C ALA A 57 1.90 14.49 -5.75
N ALA A 58 1.86 13.37 -5.02
CA ALA A 58 1.24 12.12 -5.47
C ALA A 58 -0.30 12.11 -5.36
N GLY A 59 -0.91 13.19 -4.85
CA GLY A 59 -2.37 13.30 -4.73
C GLY A 59 -2.97 12.54 -3.56
N ILE A 60 -2.16 12.16 -2.55
CA ILE A 60 -2.67 11.56 -1.32
C ILE A 60 -3.50 12.60 -0.55
N PRO A 61 -4.77 12.31 -0.21
CA PRO A 61 -5.64 13.26 0.48
C PRO A 61 -5.26 13.42 1.95
N ALA A 62 -5.27 14.67 2.43
CA ALA A 62 -4.96 15.06 3.82
C ALA A 62 -3.74 14.29 4.39
N PRO A 63 -2.55 14.40 3.74
CA PRO A 63 -1.37 13.64 4.12
C PRO A 63 -0.89 13.97 5.54
N GLU A 64 -1.20 15.17 6.04
CA GLU A 64 -0.91 15.61 7.40
C GLU A 64 -1.69 14.85 8.49
N GLU A 65 -2.78 14.18 8.13
CA GLU A 65 -3.55 13.35 9.05
C GLU A 65 -3.00 11.93 9.18
N LEU A 66 -2.13 11.50 8.27
CA LEU A 66 -1.57 10.15 8.29
C LEU A 66 -0.72 9.90 9.53
N GLN A 67 -0.88 8.73 10.13
CA GLN A 67 -0.20 8.33 11.35
C GLN A 67 1.17 7.70 11.06
N ILE A 68 2.00 8.41 10.31
CA ILE A 68 3.34 7.96 9.94
C ILE A 68 4.25 8.00 11.18
N PRO A 69 4.88 6.87 11.57
CA PRO A 69 5.73 6.84 12.74
C PRO A 69 6.89 7.85 12.65
N LYS A 70 7.15 8.53 13.76
CA LYS A 70 8.29 9.44 13.87
C LYS A 70 9.59 8.64 13.75
N GLY A 71 10.55 9.19 13.02
CA GLY A 71 11.88 8.60 12.89
C GLY A 71 12.08 7.81 11.59
N ILE A 72 11.02 7.53 10.82
CA ILE A 72 11.14 6.96 9.47
C ILE A 72 11.54 8.08 8.50
N LYS A 73 12.64 7.87 7.78
CA LYS A 73 13.20 8.84 6.82
C LYS A 73 12.68 8.66 5.40
N ARG A 74 12.41 7.41 5.01
CA ARG A 74 12.04 7.00 3.66
C ARG A 74 11.06 5.83 3.78
N TYR A 75 10.02 5.83 2.96
CA TYR A 75 9.02 4.78 2.91
C TYR A 75 8.27 4.79 1.57
N ASP A 76 7.77 3.64 1.18
CA ASP A 76 6.81 3.51 0.07
C ASP A 76 5.39 3.61 0.64
N VAL A 77 4.47 4.19 -0.12
CA VAL A 77 3.04 4.24 0.20
C VAL A 77 2.31 3.29 -0.72
N VAL A 78 1.53 2.39 -0.13
CA VAL A 78 0.87 1.30 -0.85
C VAL A 78 -0.56 1.12 -0.38
N THR A 79 -1.31 0.34 -1.14
CA THR A 79 -2.63 -0.18 -0.79
C THR A 79 -2.71 -1.67 -1.12
N PHE A 80 -3.64 -2.38 -0.50
CA PHE A 80 -3.83 -3.81 -0.74
C PHE A 80 -5.28 -4.13 -1.10
N ASN A 81 -5.46 -5.08 -2.01
CA ASN A 81 -6.70 -5.85 -2.09
C ASN A 81 -6.64 -6.96 -1.03
N HIS A 82 -7.14 -6.67 0.18
CA HIS A 82 -7.04 -7.58 1.33
C HIS A 82 -7.65 -8.95 1.08
N THR A 83 -8.77 -9.03 0.35
CA THR A 83 -9.39 -10.32 0.01
C THR A 83 -8.51 -11.18 -0.90
N ALA A 84 -7.82 -10.57 -1.87
CA ALA A 84 -6.87 -11.29 -2.72
C ALA A 84 -5.62 -11.67 -1.93
N LEU A 85 -5.08 -10.74 -1.15
CA LEU A 85 -3.90 -10.93 -0.31
C LEU A 85 -4.07 -12.12 0.66
N SER A 86 -5.20 -12.22 1.36
CA SER A 86 -5.45 -13.33 2.29
C SER A 86 -5.44 -14.70 1.60
N ARG A 87 -5.82 -14.77 0.31
CA ARG A 87 -5.70 -16.02 -0.47
C ARG A 87 -4.25 -16.29 -0.86
N GLU A 88 -3.53 -15.26 -1.32
CA GLU A 88 -2.11 -15.35 -1.69
C GLU A 88 -1.24 -15.84 -0.52
N ILE A 89 -1.49 -15.32 0.69
CA ILE A 89 -0.82 -15.75 1.93
C ILE A 89 -1.01 -17.26 2.19
N ARG A 90 -2.22 -17.78 1.96
CA ARG A 90 -2.53 -19.20 2.15
C ARG A 90 -1.91 -20.11 1.09
N ASP A 91 -1.87 -19.65 -0.16
CA ASP A 91 -1.47 -20.47 -1.32
C ASP A 91 0.03 -20.38 -1.63
N GLY A 92 0.72 -19.43 -0.99
CA GLY A 92 2.14 -19.15 -1.15
C GLY A 92 2.35 -17.77 -1.80
N LEU A 93 2.90 -16.86 -1.00
CA LEU A 93 3.00 -15.45 -1.29
C LEU A 93 4.17 -15.14 -2.25
N SER A 94 3.89 -14.43 -3.34
CA SER A 94 4.91 -13.82 -4.20
C SER A 94 5.48 -12.59 -3.50
N LEU A 95 6.80 -12.38 -3.60
CA LEU A 95 7.47 -11.19 -3.10
C LEU A 95 8.40 -10.65 -4.18
N SER A 96 8.59 -9.33 -4.23
CA SER A 96 9.75 -8.72 -4.91
C SER A 96 10.54 -7.92 -3.88
N ILE A 97 11.83 -8.19 -3.73
CA ILE A 97 12.70 -7.46 -2.80
C ILE A 97 13.84 -6.88 -3.63
N HIS A 98 14.01 -5.55 -3.61
CA HIS A 98 14.96 -4.84 -4.48
C HIS A 98 14.85 -5.27 -5.96
N GLY A 99 13.61 -5.44 -6.43
CA GLY A 99 13.29 -5.89 -7.79
C GLY A 99 13.55 -7.36 -8.12
N THR A 100 14.06 -8.13 -7.16
CA THR A 100 14.26 -9.56 -7.35
C THR A 100 13.04 -10.33 -6.87
N ALA A 101 12.47 -11.17 -7.73
CA ALA A 101 11.31 -11.98 -7.42
C ALA A 101 11.66 -13.18 -6.53
N TYR A 102 10.84 -13.41 -5.50
CA TYR A 102 10.92 -14.51 -4.55
C TYR A 102 9.55 -15.13 -4.32
N ARG A 103 9.56 -16.32 -3.72
CA ARG A 103 8.34 -16.97 -3.24
C ARG A 103 8.48 -17.37 -1.78
N ALA A 104 7.52 -16.93 -0.97
CA ALA A 104 7.42 -17.28 0.43
C ALA A 104 6.45 -18.43 0.66
N LYS A 105 6.71 -19.19 1.72
CA LYS A 105 5.75 -20.15 2.28
C LYS A 105 5.39 -19.68 3.68
N GLN A 106 4.09 -19.64 3.94
CA GLN A 106 3.53 -19.20 5.21
C GLN A 106 2.59 -20.27 5.75
N HIS A 107 2.40 -20.29 7.06
CA HIS A 107 1.38 -21.07 7.72
C HIS A 107 0.72 -20.24 8.81
N GLY A 108 -0.59 -20.46 9.01
CA GLY A 108 -1.35 -19.77 10.04
C GLY A 108 -0.82 -20.11 11.44
N MET A 109 -0.68 -19.09 12.27
CA MET A 109 -0.46 -19.25 13.70
C MET A 109 -1.80 -19.52 14.37
N GLY A 110 -1.99 -20.73 14.91
CA GLY A 110 -3.22 -21.11 15.59
C GLY A 110 -3.32 -20.44 16.96
N PHE A 111 -4.02 -19.31 17.04
CA PHE A 111 -4.53 -18.79 18.31
C PHE A 111 -5.91 -19.40 18.59
N GLU A 112 -6.29 -19.53 19.87
CA GLU A 112 -7.61 -20.07 20.25
C GLU A 112 -8.72 -19.36 19.45
N GLN A 113 -9.63 -20.13 18.83
CA GLN A 113 -10.63 -19.68 17.86
C GLN A 113 -11.49 -18.53 18.39
N ILE A 114 -11.01 -17.31 18.18
CA ILE A 114 -11.83 -16.10 18.11
C ILE A 114 -11.91 -15.81 16.62
N ASP A 115 -13.05 -16.06 16.00
CA ASP A 115 -13.32 -15.63 14.63
C ASP A 115 -13.61 -14.13 14.65
N ASP A 116 -12.57 -13.33 14.82
CA ASP A 116 -12.60 -11.87 14.75
C ASP A 116 -12.21 -11.35 13.36
N GLY A 117 -12.00 -12.26 12.39
CA GLY A 117 -11.53 -11.93 11.05
C GLY A 117 -10.06 -11.48 11.01
N ILE A 118 -9.28 -11.75 12.05
CA ILE A 118 -7.84 -11.48 12.10
C ILE A 118 -7.07 -12.80 11.98
N ASP A 119 -6.32 -12.92 10.89
CA ASP A 119 -5.44 -14.06 10.63
C ASP A 119 -3.99 -13.63 10.80
N THR A 120 -3.21 -14.40 11.56
CA THR A 120 -1.76 -14.22 11.60
C THR A 120 -1.07 -15.44 11.01
N SER A 121 -0.03 -15.19 10.21
CA SER A 121 0.78 -16.21 9.56
C SER A 121 2.25 -15.92 9.78
N GLU A 122 3.02 -16.99 9.93
CA GLU A 122 4.48 -16.94 9.98
C GLU A 122 5.07 -17.83 8.88
N GLY A 123 6.30 -17.55 8.47
CA GLY A 123 6.92 -18.27 7.37
C GLY A 123 8.31 -17.78 6.99
N ALA A 124 8.77 -18.21 5.82
CA ALA A 124 10.08 -17.86 5.31
C ALA A 124 10.09 -17.79 3.78
N ILE A 125 11.12 -17.14 3.24
CA ILE A 125 11.36 -17.07 1.81
C ILE A 125 12.04 -18.37 1.35
N THR A 126 11.47 -19.00 0.33
CA THR A 126 11.93 -20.31 -0.14
C THR A 126 13.36 -20.20 -0.68
N GLY A 127 14.28 -21.00 -0.13
CA GLY A 127 15.68 -21.04 -0.56
C GLY A 127 16.54 -19.89 0.00
N VAL A 128 16.01 -19.08 0.91
CA VAL A 128 16.76 -17.99 1.57
C VAL A 128 16.89 -18.32 3.05
N GLU A 129 18.09 -18.75 3.44
CA GLU A 129 18.40 -19.07 4.83
C GLU A 129 18.36 -17.82 5.72
N GLY A 130 17.80 -17.96 6.92
CA GLY A 130 17.66 -16.85 7.87
C GLY A 130 16.61 -15.80 7.49
N SER A 131 15.81 -16.05 6.43
CA SER A 131 14.62 -15.23 6.17
C SER A 131 13.50 -15.58 7.13
N ASP A 132 12.73 -14.57 7.51
CA ASP A 132 11.60 -14.69 8.43
C ASP A 132 10.48 -13.76 7.97
N ILE A 133 9.24 -14.23 8.04
CA ILE A 133 8.07 -13.46 7.66
C ILE A 133 7.02 -13.64 8.75
N LEU A 134 6.48 -12.51 9.22
CA LEU A 134 5.36 -12.46 10.15
C LEU A 134 4.33 -11.46 9.60
N LEU A 135 3.15 -11.95 9.21
CA LEU A 135 2.06 -11.12 8.69
C LEU A 135 0.77 -11.36 9.47
N THR A 136 0.12 -10.29 9.89
CA THR A 136 -1.23 -10.26 10.43
C THR A 136 -2.13 -9.51 9.46
N THR A 137 -3.17 -10.19 8.95
CA THR A 137 -4.21 -9.59 8.11
C THR A 137 -5.51 -9.49 8.89
N GLY A 138 -6.21 -8.37 8.71
CA GLY A 138 -7.63 -8.23 9.05
C GLY A 138 -8.43 -7.79 7.83
N GLU A 139 -9.71 -7.47 8.02
CA GLU A 139 -10.63 -7.06 6.94
C GLU A 139 -10.05 -5.99 6.01
N ASN A 140 -9.46 -4.93 6.59
CA ASN A 140 -8.92 -3.78 5.86
C ASN A 140 -7.50 -3.40 6.32
N ALA A 141 -6.75 -4.36 6.86
CA ALA A 141 -5.41 -4.09 7.39
C ALA A 141 -4.44 -5.23 7.11
N LEU A 142 -3.19 -4.86 6.84
CA LEU A 142 -2.03 -5.73 6.88
C LEU A 142 -1.02 -5.08 7.81
N VAL A 143 -0.53 -5.84 8.78
CA VAL A 143 0.59 -5.46 9.65
C VAL A 143 1.60 -6.59 9.58
N GLY A 144 2.88 -6.29 9.45
CA GLY A 144 3.86 -7.35 9.47
C GLY A 144 5.29 -6.91 9.28
N SER A 145 6.16 -7.90 9.29
CA SER A 145 7.58 -7.76 9.00
C SER A 145 8.09 -8.88 8.11
N ILE A 146 9.05 -8.54 7.24
CA ILE A 146 9.79 -9.46 6.41
C ILE A 146 11.28 -9.20 6.65
N THR A 147 12.02 -10.23 7.08
CA THR A 147 13.47 -10.17 7.26
C THR A 147 14.14 -10.90 6.11
N PHE A 148 15.10 -10.22 5.46
CA PHE A 148 15.89 -10.74 4.35
C PHE A 148 17.36 -10.34 4.54
N GLY A 149 18.21 -11.30 4.87
CA GLY A 149 19.60 -11.03 5.24
C GLY A 149 19.68 -10.17 6.51
N ASN A 150 20.26 -8.97 6.40
CA ASN A 150 20.39 -8.02 7.51
C ASN A 150 19.34 -6.89 7.46
N GLU A 151 18.40 -6.96 6.52
CA GLU A 151 17.35 -5.97 6.36
C GLU A 151 16.02 -6.52 6.90
N THR A 152 15.30 -5.67 7.63
CA THR A 152 13.90 -5.94 8.00
C THR A 152 13.04 -4.87 7.38
N PHE A 153 12.02 -5.32 6.65
CA PHE A 153 10.96 -4.48 6.09
C PHE A 153 9.75 -4.57 7.01
N TRP A 154 9.13 -3.43 7.32
CA TRP A 154 7.87 -3.37 8.05
C TRP A 154 6.77 -2.84 7.15
N ILE A 155 5.57 -3.37 7.37
CA ILE A 155 4.34 -2.98 6.70
C ILE A 155 3.36 -2.57 7.79
N ILE A 156 2.88 -1.34 7.74
CA ILE A 156 1.94 -0.83 8.74
C ILE A 156 0.84 0.03 8.09
N PRO A 157 -0.39 0.00 8.60
CA PRO A 157 -1.43 0.95 8.21
C PRO A 157 -1.08 2.35 8.74
N VAL A 158 -1.38 3.39 7.96
CA VAL A 158 -1.15 4.80 8.35
C VAL A 158 -2.41 5.65 8.29
N GLU A 159 -3.50 5.10 7.78
CA GLU A 159 -4.79 5.76 7.77
C GLU A 159 -5.34 5.96 9.20
N PRO A 160 -5.83 7.17 9.53
CA PRO A 160 -6.66 7.35 10.72
C PRO A 160 -7.85 6.39 10.69
N ARG A 161 -8.20 5.86 11.87
CA ARG A 161 -9.27 4.87 12.01
C ARG A 161 -10.57 5.26 11.29
N ALA A 162 -11.01 6.51 11.44
CA ALA A 162 -12.25 7.00 10.82
C ALA A 162 -12.23 6.95 9.28
N ARG A 163 -11.06 7.09 8.65
CA ARG A 163 -10.87 6.95 7.20
C ARG A 163 -10.70 5.49 6.81
N ALA A 164 -9.94 4.73 7.59
CA ALA A 164 -9.74 3.29 7.34
C ALA A 164 -11.06 2.50 7.37
N GLU A 165 -11.96 2.78 8.32
CA GLU A 165 -13.27 2.11 8.42
C GLU A 165 -14.21 2.40 7.23
N GLN A 166 -13.93 3.44 6.44
CA GLN A 166 -14.70 3.82 5.25
C GLN A 166 -14.06 3.35 3.95
N SER A 167 -12.88 2.72 4.02
CA SER A 167 -12.11 2.29 2.85
C SER A 167 -11.92 0.78 2.84
N VAL A 168 -12.16 0.16 1.68
CA VAL A 168 -11.81 -1.24 1.42
C VAL A 168 -10.33 -1.45 1.12
N SER A 169 -9.57 -0.35 1.00
CA SER A 169 -8.14 -0.37 0.72
C SER A 169 -7.46 0.82 1.41
N PRO A 170 -7.34 0.81 2.75
CA PRO A 170 -6.63 1.85 3.47
C PRO A 170 -5.15 1.92 3.06
N LEU A 171 -4.52 3.08 3.26
CA LEU A 171 -3.09 3.26 3.01
C LEU A 171 -2.24 2.53 4.06
N HIS A 172 -1.19 1.91 3.54
CA HIS A 172 -0.08 1.37 4.31
C HIS A 172 1.20 2.07 3.90
N ILE A 173 2.20 2.03 4.78
CA ILE A 173 3.57 2.31 4.39
C ILE A 173 4.42 1.05 4.51
N ILE A 174 5.43 0.98 3.63
CA ILE A 174 6.49 -0.01 3.70
C ILE A 174 7.81 0.70 3.87
N TYR A 175 8.59 0.32 4.88
CA TYR A 175 9.91 0.90 5.15
C TYR A 175 10.86 -0.17 5.67
N ARG A 176 12.16 0.08 5.54
CA ARG A 176 13.21 -0.86 5.96
C ARG A 176 14.03 -0.34 7.14
N SER A 177 14.74 -1.25 7.80
CA SER A 177 15.58 -1.01 8.98
C SER A 177 16.56 0.14 8.82
N GLU A 178 17.16 0.30 7.63
CA GLU A 178 18.13 1.37 7.34
C GLU A 178 17.52 2.77 7.31
N ASP A 179 16.21 2.86 7.06
CA ASP A 179 15.48 4.12 6.93
C ASP A 179 14.88 4.60 8.26
N VAL A 180 15.17 3.90 9.36
CA VAL A 180 14.80 4.32 10.71
C VAL A 180 15.96 5.11 11.34
N LEU A 181 15.66 6.29 11.88
CA LEU A 181 16.57 6.99 12.77
C LEU A 181 16.79 6.12 14.02
N CYS A 182 17.97 5.52 14.18
CA CYS A 182 18.42 5.10 15.50
C CYS A 182 18.31 6.32 16.44
N PRO A 183 17.67 6.20 17.62
CA PRO A 183 17.74 7.26 18.60
C PRO A 183 19.21 7.59 18.83
N ALA A 184 19.57 8.85 18.66
CA ALA A 184 20.93 9.33 18.87
C ALA A 184 21.21 9.34 20.38
N GLY A 185 21.58 8.18 20.94
CA GLY A 185 22.01 8.05 22.32
C GLY A 185 21.49 6.79 23.00
N PRO A 186 22.21 6.27 24.03
CA PRO A 186 21.69 5.20 24.86
C PRO A 186 20.34 5.62 25.46
N PRO A 187 19.38 4.69 25.64
CA PRO A 187 18.17 4.98 26.37
C PRO A 187 18.54 5.55 27.74
N ALA A 188 17.91 6.67 28.11
CA ALA A 188 18.10 7.23 29.44
C ALA A 188 17.81 6.14 30.48
N PRO A 189 18.62 6.01 31.55
CA PRO A 189 18.29 5.11 32.64
C PRO A 189 16.87 5.40 33.12
N ILE A 190 16.09 4.34 33.28
CA ILE A 190 14.80 4.42 33.96
C ILE A 190 15.17 4.41 35.45
N ASP A 191 14.99 5.54 36.13
CA ASP A 191 15.14 5.65 37.59
C ASP A 191 14.03 4.88 38.33
#